data_AF-A0A4U5NE88-F1
#
_entry.id   AF-A0A4U5NE88-F1
#
_cell.length_a   1.000
_cell.length_b   1.000
_cell.length_c   1.000
_cell.angle_alpha   90.00
_cell.angle_beta   90.00
_cell.angle_gamma   90.00
#
_symmetry.space_group_name_H-M   'P 1'
#
loop_
_entity.id
_entity.type
_entity.pdbx_description
1 polymer ?
#
loop_
_entity_poly.entity_id
_entity_poly.type
_entity_poly.pdbx_seq_one_letter_code
_entity_poly.pdbx_strand_id
1 'polypeptide(L)'
;MEGDVYFPEDEMHVVVDKLYSIRMDSSREEEEKAEDSDENLELRKRKKLTITKATRRKMIFGWYQEELQDKLRDYVYFHFMMVFDRQIEACYSKEAPSHRYLKALDDISKFNEFLVNNLRRRVFVDPDVARAIAHHSVTWEDRCVESASGSCKLCEKGATYELYFQGPSYNKNSLKIDPDSLQERERFFLCPGHREAVSCYFALFHMRWNVYHNCVYRVRTILSEDPSLSASEVIDTVNPRVIDLLVAMFLQFYRQAQELNHGFQHWRRFVKEPQFKAK
;
A
#
# COMPACT_ATOMS: atom_id res chain seq x y z
N MET A 1 1.95 -12.49 -10.50
CA MET A 1 1.54 -11.07 -10.47
C MET A 1 2.84 -10.32 -10.33
N GLU A 2 3.20 -9.56 -11.35
CA GLU A 2 4.44 -8.79 -11.41
C GLU A 2 4.40 -7.62 -10.42
N GLY A 3 5.55 -7.29 -9.84
CA GLY A 3 5.73 -6.22 -8.88
C GLY A 3 6.75 -5.21 -9.38
N ASP A 4 6.63 -4.79 -10.64
CA ASP A 4 7.36 -3.64 -11.13
C ASP A 4 6.72 -2.38 -10.52
N VAL A 5 7.54 -1.54 -9.90
CA VAL A 5 7.08 -0.21 -9.49
C VAL A 5 7.36 0.81 -10.59
N TYR A 6 6.74 0.51 -11.71
CA TYR A 6 6.34 1.40 -12.78
C TYR A 6 5.10 0.71 -13.33
N PHE A 7 3.93 1.33 -13.21
CA PHE A 7 2.72 0.74 -13.75
C PHE A 7 2.38 1.46 -15.07
N PRO A 8 2.75 0.90 -16.23
CA PRO A 8 2.12 1.32 -17.48
C PRO A 8 0.60 1.13 -17.35
N GLU A 9 -0.20 1.91 -18.09
CA GLU A 9 -1.68 1.88 -17.98
C GLU A 9 -2.24 0.46 -18.04
N ASP A 10 -1.67 -0.37 -18.92
CA ASP A 10 -2.07 -1.75 -19.17
C ASP A 10 -1.89 -2.67 -17.95
N GLU A 11 -0.84 -2.47 -17.15
CA GLU A 11 -0.60 -3.25 -15.93
C GLU A 11 -1.48 -2.80 -14.76
N MET A 12 -1.77 -1.49 -14.70
CA MET A 12 -2.75 -0.95 -13.75
C MET A 12 -4.15 -1.51 -13.99
N HIS A 13 -4.56 -1.69 -15.24
CA HIS A 13 -5.85 -2.31 -15.57
C HIS A 13 -5.95 -3.77 -15.08
N VAL A 14 -4.89 -4.57 -15.26
CA VAL A 14 -4.86 -5.98 -14.82
C VAL A 14 -4.90 -6.12 -13.29
N VAL A 15 -4.21 -5.24 -12.56
CA VAL A 15 -4.27 -5.21 -11.09
C VAL A 15 -5.67 -4.83 -10.64
N VAL A 16 -6.29 -3.82 -11.27
CA VAL A 16 -7.63 -3.31 -10.91
C VAL A 16 -8.72 -4.36 -11.17
N ASP A 17 -8.70 -5.07 -12.30
CA ASP A 17 -9.72 -6.09 -12.61
C ASP A 17 -9.67 -7.28 -11.63
N LYS A 18 -8.47 -7.66 -11.16
CA LYS A 18 -8.33 -8.65 -10.08
C LYS A 18 -8.89 -8.16 -8.75
N LEU A 19 -8.86 -6.85 -8.49
CA LEU A 19 -9.36 -6.26 -7.26
C LEU A 19 -10.87 -6.05 -7.27
N TYR A 20 -11.44 -5.73 -8.43
CA TYR A 20 -12.88 -5.61 -8.60
C TYR A 20 -13.58 -6.97 -8.61
N SER A 21 -12.95 -8.03 -9.15
CA SER A 21 -13.52 -9.38 -9.15
C SER A 21 -13.64 -9.99 -7.74
N ILE A 22 -12.68 -9.74 -6.83
CA ILE A 22 -12.76 -10.16 -5.42
C ILE A 22 -13.94 -9.49 -4.67
N ARG A 23 -14.38 -8.30 -5.12
CA ARG A 23 -15.37 -7.48 -4.42
C ARG A 23 -16.82 -7.88 -4.74
N MET A 24 -17.08 -8.30 -5.98
CA MET A 24 -18.42 -8.64 -6.47
C MET A 24 -19.01 -9.92 -5.85
N ASP A 25 -18.17 -10.87 -5.42
CA ASP A 25 -18.64 -12.12 -4.77
C ASP A 25 -19.16 -11.92 -3.34
N SER A 26 -19.00 -10.73 -2.75
CA SER A 26 -19.33 -10.47 -1.33
C SER A 26 -20.62 -9.68 -1.09
N SER A 27 -21.36 -9.31 -2.14
CA SER A 27 -22.48 -8.36 -2.06
C SER A 27 -23.82 -8.92 -2.54
N ARG A 28 -24.17 -10.15 -2.16
CA ARG A 28 -25.51 -10.70 -2.39
C ARG A 28 -26.11 -11.20 -1.08
N GLU A 29 -26.64 -10.27 -0.29
CA GLU A 29 -27.56 -10.58 0.81
C GLU A 29 -28.85 -9.78 0.61
N GLU A 30 -29.95 -10.53 0.56
CA GLU A 30 -31.30 -10.14 0.18
C GLU A 30 -32.00 -9.33 1.29
N GLU A 31 -32.78 -8.31 0.90
CA GLU A 31 -33.65 -7.56 1.80
C GLU A 31 -35.01 -8.25 1.93
N GLU A 32 -35.28 -8.87 3.08
CA GLU A 32 -36.63 -9.26 3.49
C GLU A 32 -37.23 -8.27 4.50
N LYS A 33 -38.48 -7.87 4.23
CA LYS A 33 -39.31 -7.01 5.09
C LYS A 33 -39.94 -7.85 6.20
N ALA A 34 -39.92 -7.35 7.44
CA ALA A 34 -40.71 -7.91 8.53
C ALA A 34 -41.37 -6.81 9.36
N GLU A 35 -42.66 -7.03 9.62
CA GLU A 35 -43.61 -6.21 10.39
C GLU A 35 -43.41 -6.32 11.91
N ASP A 36 -44.00 -5.36 12.64
CA ASP A 36 -43.80 -5.08 14.05
C ASP A 36 -44.22 -6.20 15.02
N SER A 37 -43.24 -6.73 15.77
CA SER A 37 -43.44 -7.36 17.09
C SER A 37 -42.15 -7.21 17.93
N ASP A 38 -42.16 -7.62 19.21
CA ASP A 38 -41.06 -7.47 20.19
C ASP A 38 -39.69 -8.06 19.75
N GLU A 39 -39.63 -8.81 18.64
CA GLU A 39 -38.39 -9.08 17.88
C GLU A 39 -37.63 -7.80 17.49
N ASN A 40 -38.31 -6.64 17.43
CA ASN A 40 -37.76 -5.34 17.05
C ASN A 40 -36.64 -4.87 18.01
N LEU A 41 -36.56 -5.33 19.26
CA LEU A 41 -35.45 -4.98 20.16
C LEU A 41 -34.17 -5.78 19.89
N GLU A 42 -34.27 -7.09 19.67
CA GLU A 42 -33.18 -7.95 19.18
C GLU A 42 -32.72 -7.48 17.80
N LEU A 43 -33.67 -7.16 16.90
CA LEU A 43 -33.38 -6.62 15.57
C LEU A 43 -32.73 -5.23 15.64
N ARG A 44 -33.12 -4.36 16.57
CA ARG A 44 -32.46 -3.06 16.79
C ARG A 44 -31.06 -3.20 17.38
N LYS A 45 -30.83 -4.16 18.28
CA LYS A 45 -29.48 -4.49 18.78
C LYS A 45 -28.61 -5.07 17.66
N ARG A 46 -29.14 -5.99 16.85
CA ARG A 46 -28.47 -6.54 15.67
C ARG A 46 -28.20 -5.45 14.64
N LYS A 47 -29.20 -4.64 14.24
CA LYS A 47 -29.02 -3.47 13.34
C LYS A 47 -28.01 -2.47 13.90
N LYS A 48 -28.03 -2.13 15.20
CA LYS A 48 -26.99 -1.29 15.81
C LYS A 48 -25.61 -1.93 15.73
N LEU A 49 -25.49 -3.24 15.97
CA LEU A 49 -24.24 -4.00 15.83
C LEU A 49 -23.77 -4.07 14.37
N THR A 50 -24.69 -4.22 13.42
CA THR A 50 -24.42 -4.27 11.97
C THR A 50 -24.03 -2.90 11.46
N ILE A 51 -24.68 -1.82 11.92
CA ILE A 51 -24.29 -0.43 11.62
C ILE A 51 -22.91 -0.13 12.22
N THR A 52 -22.63 -0.51 13.47
CA THR A 52 -21.28 -0.33 14.04
C THR A 52 -20.23 -1.18 13.34
N LYS A 53 -20.56 -2.39 12.87
CA LYS A 53 -19.66 -3.21 12.03
C LYS A 53 -19.47 -2.61 10.63
N ALA A 54 -20.51 -2.08 9.99
CA ALA A 54 -20.45 -1.44 8.68
C ALA A 54 -19.67 -0.12 8.74
N THR A 55 -19.89 0.70 9.77
CA THR A 55 -19.12 1.93 10.01
C THR A 55 -17.66 1.61 10.37
N ARG A 56 -17.39 0.58 11.19
CA ARG A 56 -16.01 0.12 11.46
C ARG A 56 -15.31 -0.45 10.20
N ARG A 57 -16.04 -1.11 9.30
CA ARG A 57 -15.50 -1.58 8.00
C ARG A 57 -15.11 -0.43 7.07
N LYS A 58 -15.66 0.77 7.28
CA LYS A 58 -15.29 2.01 6.55
C LYS A 58 -14.15 2.78 7.22
N MET A 59 -13.68 2.33 8.38
CA MET A 59 -12.58 2.99 9.09
C MET A 59 -11.26 2.29 8.82
N ILE A 60 -10.28 3.06 8.34
CA ILE A 60 -8.91 2.62 8.15
C ILE A 60 -8.03 3.25 9.22
N PHE A 61 -7.55 2.46 10.19
CA PHE A 61 -6.74 2.95 11.33
C PHE A 61 -7.27 4.21 12.05
N GLY A 62 -8.60 4.31 12.21
CA GLY A 62 -9.22 5.47 12.88
C GLY A 62 -9.73 6.56 11.95
N TRP A 63 -9.44 6.46 10.65
CA TRP A 63 -9.84 7.43 9.63
C TRP A 63 -11.05 6.93 8.86
N TYR A 64 -11.97 7.82 8.52
CA TYR A 64 -12.98 7.48 7.52
C TYR A 64 -12.31 7.31 6.16
N GLN A 65 -12.70 6.27 5.42
CA GLN A 65 -12.11 5.98 4.11
C GLN A 65 -12.18 7.19 3.15
N GLU A 66 -13.29 7.94 3.15
CA GLU A 66 -13.48 9.12 2.30
C GLU A 66 -12.48 10.23 2.64
N GLU A 67 -12.26 10.50 3.93
CA GLU A 67 -11.24 11.47 4.37
C GLU A 67 -9.84 11.04 3.93
N LEU A 68 -9.51 9.76 4.08
CA LEU A 68 -8.22 9.22 3.66
C LEU A 68 -8.05 9.29 2.13
N GLN A 69 -9.12 9.05 1.36
CA GLN A 69 -9.14 9.21 -0.09
C GLN A 69 -8.80 10.64 -0.51
N ASP A 70 -9.44 11.62 0.12
CA ASP A 70 -9.20 13.04 -0.20
C ASP A 70 -7.76 13.45 0.12
N LYS A 71 -7.22 12.99 1.26
CA LYS A 71 -5.80 13.25 1.56
C LYS A 71 -4.85 12.55 0.60
N LEU A 72 -5.16 11.34 0.16
CA LEU A 72 -4.36 10.64 -0.84
C LEU A 72 -4.40 11.35 -2.19
N ARG A 73 -5.54 11.89 -2.60
CA ARG A 73 -5.64 12.71 -3.82
C ARG A 73 -4.75 13.95 -3.71
N ASP A 74 -4.87 14.69 -2.61
CA ASP A 74 -4.04 15.87 -2.35
C ASP A 74 -2.55 15.53 -2.32
N TYR A 75 -2.20 14.38 -1.73
CA TYR A 75 -0.84 13.84 -1.72
C TYR A 75 -0.31 13.58 -3.13
N VAL A 76 -1.10 12.95 -4.01
CA VAL A 76 -0.71 12.70 -5.41
C VAL A 76 -0.59 14.01 -6.19
N TYR A 77 -1.53 14.94 -6.03
CA TYR A 77 -1.45 16.27 -6.66
C TYR A 77 -0.18 17.01 -6.26
N PHE A 78 0.20 16.96 -4.98
CA PHE A 78 1.44 17.57 -4.53
C PHE A 78 2.66 17.01 -5.28
N HIS A 79 2.71 15.70 -5.52
CA HIS A 79 3.81 15.07 -6.24
C HIS A 79 3.86 15.49 -7.71
N PHE A 80 2.71 15.74 -8.37
CA PHE A 80 2.71 16.36 -9.70
C PHE A 80 3.38 17.74 -9.69
N MET A 81 3.07 18.58 -8.69
CA MET A 81 3.72 19.89 -8.55
C MET A 81 5.23 19.76 -8.32
N MET A 82 5.66 18.79 -7.51
CA MET A 82 7.09 18.51 -7.27
C MET A 82 7.88 18.09 -8.52
N VAL A 83 7.20 17.59 -9.56
CA VAL A 83 7.87 17.28 -10.84
C VAL A 83 8.39 18.55 -11.49
N PHE A 84 7.60 19.63 -11.45
CA PHE A 84 7.93 20.92 -12.06
C PHE A 84 8.81 21.79 -11.17
N ASP A 85 8.52 21.83 -9.87
CA ASP A 85 9.30 22.60 -8.90
C ASP A 85 9.74 21.72 -7.74
N ARG A 86 11.03 21.36 -7.74
CA ARG A 86 11.64 20.57 -6.66
C ARG A 86 11.81 21.34 -5.36
N GLN A 87 11.76 22.67 -5.40
CA GLN A 87 11.84 23.51 -4.20
C GLN A 87 10.48 23.77 -3.59
N ILE A 88 9.39 23.25 -4.18
CA ILE A 88 8.03 23.58 -3.77
C ILE A 88 7.73 23.21 -2.30
N GLU A 89 8.33 22.13 -1.79
CA GLU A 89 8.28 21.78 -0.37
C GLU A 89 8.89 22.89 0.50
N ALA A 90 10.06 23.39 0.13
CA ALA A 90 10.73 24.47 0.84
C ALA A 90 9.96 25.80 0.70
N CYS A 91 9.37 26.07 -0.46
CA CYS A 91 8.53 27.24 -0.70
C CYS A 91 7.32 27.25 0.25
N TYR A 92 6.56 26.15 0.30
CA TYR A 92 5.37 26.05 1.14
C TYR A 92 5.66 25.77 2.62
N SER A 93 6.89 25.37 2.99
CA SER A 93 7.27 25.18 4.39
C SER A 93 7.09 26.44 5.24
N LYS A 94 7.15 27.63 4.63
CA LYS A 94 6.90 28.92 5.29
C LYS A 94 5.41 29.17 5.57
N GLU A 95 4.53 28.47 4.88
CA GLU A 95 3.06 28.55 4.94
C GLU A 95 2.43 27.29 5.58
N ALA A 96 3.28 26.48 6.24
CA ALA A 96 3.04 25.07 6.53
C ALA A 96 1.72 24.68 7.21
N PRO A 97 1.12 25.45 8.14
CA PRO A 97 -0.12 25.02 8.79
C PRO A 97 -1.34 25.08 7.86
N SER A 98 -1.32 25.93 6.83
CA SER A 98 -2.49 26.25 6.01
C SER A 98 -2.47 25.66 4.60
N HIS A 99 -1.31 25.25 4.08
CA HIS A 99 -1.22 24.76 2.70
C HIS A 99 -1.74 23.32 2.57
N ARG A 100 -2.93 23.16 1.94
CA ARG A 100 -3.66 21.88 1.82
C ARG A 100 -2.79 20.71 1.36
N TYR A 101 -2.02 20.89 0.28
CA TYR A 101 -1.21 19.82 -0.30
C TYR A 101 0.02 19.46 0.53
N LEU A 102 0.64 20.45 1.20
CA LEU A 102 1.79 20.18 2.06
C LEU A 102 1.34 19.46 3.34
N LYS A 103 0.16 19.84 3.87
CA LYS A 103 -0.47 19.13 4.98
C LYS A 103 -0.78 17.67 4.62
N ALA A 104 -1.28 17.42 3.41
CA ALA A 104 -1.51 16.05 2.93
C ALA A 104 -0.20 15.25 2.80
N LEU A 105 0.87 15.86 2.28
CA LEU A 105 2.22 15.26 2.27
C LEU A 105 2.65 14.83 3.66
N ASP A 106 2.57 15.73 4.64
CA ASP A 106 2.94 15.48 6.02
C ASP A 106 2.09 14.40 6.68
N ASP A 107 0.77 14.50 6.56
CA ASP A 107 -0.18 13.58 7.18
C ASP A 107 0.04 12.14 6.66
N ILE A 108 0.12 11.97 5.33
CA ILE A 108 0.34 10.66 4.71
C ILE A 108 1.74 10.14 4.99
N SER A 109 2.78 10.98 4.99
CA SER A 109 4.15 10.55 5.30
C SER A 109 4.27 10.05 6.74
N LYS A 110 3.72 10.79 7.71
CA LYS A 110 3.68 10.37 9.13
C LYS A 110 2.86 9.10 9.31
N PHE A 111 1.74 8.98 8.60
CA PHE A 111 0.90 7.80 8.65
C PHE A 111 1.61 6.56 8.08
N ASN A 112 2.27 6.70 6.93
CA ASN A 112 3.08 5.64 6.34
C ASN A 112 4.23 5.22 7.25
N GLU A 113 4.97 6.17 7.82
CA GLU A 113 6.04 5.90 8.76
C GLU A 113 5.52 5.13 9.99
N PHE A 114 4.37 5.53 10.52
CA PHE A 114 3.70 4.80 11.59
C PHE A 114 3.38 3.35 11.19
N LEU A 115 2.80 3.13 10.01
CA LEU A 115 2.44 1.79 9.54
C LEU A 115 3.67 0.91 9.30
N VAL A 116 4.68 1.44 8.61
CA VAL A 116 5.97 0.79 8.39
C VAL A 116 6.60 0.40 9.73
N ASN A 117 6.69 1.31 10.68
CA ASN A 117 7.26 1.02 12.00
C ASN A 117 6.46 -0.05 12.77
N ASN A 118 5.12 -0.05 12.66
CA ASN A 118 4.29 -1.08 13.27
C ASN A 118 4.48 -2.45 12.62
N LEU A 119 4.45 -2.52 11.29
CA LEU A 119 4.66 -3.75 10.54
C LEU A 119 6.06 -4.32 10.85
N ARG A 120 7.10 -3.48 10.80
CA ARG A 120 8.47 -3.86 11.17
C ARG A 120 8.54 -4.53 12.54
N ARG A 121 7.86 -3.98 13.55
CA ARG A 121 7.84 -4.53 14.93
C ARG A 121 6.98 -5.79 15.09
N ARG A 122 5.97 -5.98 14.24
CA ARG A 122 4.95 -7.03 14.42
C ARG A 122 5.17 -8.25 13.54
N VAL A 123 5.67 -8.05 12.33
CA VAL A 123 5.74 -9.04 11.25
C VAL A 123 7.16 -9.54 11.02
N PHE A 124 8.17 -8.66 11.14
CA PHE A 124 9.51 -8.95 10.68
C PHE A 124 10.43 -9.29 11.85
N VAL A 125 11.04 -10.47 11.79
CA VAL A 125 12.11 -10.89 12.72
C VAL A 125 13.46 -10.85 12.01
N ASP A 126 13.49 -10.98 10.68
CA ASP A 126 14.73 -11.09 9.91
C ASP A 126 15.26 -9.71 9.44
N PRO A 127 16.47 -9.31 9.86
CA PRO A 127 17.08 -8.04 9.44
C PRO A 127 17.46 -7.99 7.96
N ASP A 128 17.76 -9.13 7.34
CA ASP A 128 18.22 -9.18 5.94
C ASP A 128 17.07 -8.78 5.01
N VAL A 129 15.87 -9.32 5.25
CA VAL A 129 14.65 -8.94 4.51
C VAL A 129 14.36 -7.44 4.64
N ALA A 130 14.52 -6.87 5.84
CA ALA A 130 14.30 -5.44 6.05
C ALA A 130 15.35 -4.58 5.35
N ARG A 131 16.60 -5.03 5.28
CA ARG A 131 17.66 -4.35 4.51
C ARG A 131 17.38 -4.44 3.01
N ALA A 132 16.98 -5.61 2.50
CA ALA A 132 16.63 -5.80 1.09
C ALA A 132 15.52 -4.84 0.66
N ILE A 133 14.45 -4.71 1.46
CA ILE A 133 13.38 -3.73 1.21
C ILE A 133 13.92 -2.29 1.25
N ALA A 134 14.84 -1.98 2.17
CA ALA A 134 15.41 -0.63 2.21
C ALA A 134 16.31 -0.31 1.01
N HIS A 135 16.95 -1.33 0.45
CA HIS A 135 17.99 -1.21 -0.56
C HIS A 135 17.44 -1.31 -1.99
N HIS A 136 16.38 -2.08 -2.21
CA HIS A 136 15.86 -2.36 -3.55
C HIS A 136 14.62 -1.55 -3.88
N SER A 137 14.49 -1.15 -5.14
CA SER A 137 13.34 -0.41 -5.65
C SER A 137 12.29 -1.28 -6.35
N VAL A 138 12.61 -2.56 -6.58
CA VAL A 138 11.73 -3.53 -7.25
C VAL A 138 11.64 -4.83 -6.45
N THR A 139 10.46 -5.44 -6.48
CA THR A 139 10.20 -6.75 -5.87
C THR A 139 9.36 -7.60 -6.80
N TRP A 140 9.66 -8.88 -6.95
CA TRP A 140 8.78 -9.83 -7.64
C TRP A 140 8.79 -11.17 -6.96
N GLU A 141 7.83 -12.00 -7.30
CA GLU A 141 7.67 -13.30 -6.68
C GLU A 141 7.43 -14.38 -7.73
N ASP A 142 7.81 -15.59 -7.35
CA ASP A 142 7.42 -16.79 -8.06
C ASP A 142 6.84 -17.82 -7.09
N ARG A 143 5.89 -18.63 -7.55
CA ARG A 143 5.41 -19.77 -6.78
C ARG A 143 6.47 -20.85 -6.83
N CYS A 144 6.91 -21.33 -5.67
CA CYS A 144 7.76 -22.51 -5.65
C CYS A 144 6.93 -23.73 -6.07
N VAL A 145 7.23 -24.29 -7.24
CA VAL A 145 6.66 -25.57 -7.67
C VAL A 145 7.33 -26.70 -6.88
N GLU A 146 6.66 -27.11 -5.80
CA GLU A 146 6.70 -28.43 -5.14
C GLU A 146 8.03 -29.01 -4.61
N SER A 147 9.18 -28.33 -4.70
CA SER A 147 10.46 -28.93 -4.28
C SER A 147 11.51 -28.00 -3.64
N ALA A 148 11.12 -26.78 -3.25
CA ALA A 148 12.02 -25.94 -2.47
C ALA A 148 12.05 -26.42 -1.01
N SER A 149 13.11 -27.13 -0.62
CA SER A 149 13.42 -27.59 0.74
C SER A 149 13.73 -26.45 1.73
N GLY A 150 13.18 -25.26 1.51
CA GLY A 150 13.44 -24.05 2.27
C GLY A 150 12.43 -23.83 3.37
N SER A 151 12.92 -23.53 4.57
CA SER A 151 12.10 -22.98 5.63
C SER A 151 11.84 -21.49 5.37
N CYS A 152 10.67 -21.01 5.75
CA CYS A 152 10.32 -19.61 5.68
C CYS A 152 11.31 -18.82 6.52
N LYS A 153 11.97 -17.85 5.89
CA LYS A 153 13.00 -16.99 6.53
C LYS A 153 12.50 -16.30 7.82
N LEU A 154 11.19 -16.12 7.97
CA LEU A 154 10.57 -15.43 9.10
C LEU A 154 9.94 -16.36 10.16
N CYS A 155 9.65 -17.64 9.88
CA CYS A 155 8.98 -18.51 10.86
C CYS A 155 9.25 -20.01 10.76
N GLU A 156 10.27 -20.42 10.00
CA GLU A 156 10.73 -21.81 9.89
C GLU A 156 9.72 -22.84 9.29
N LYS A 157 8.46 -22.43 9.05
CA LYS A 157 7.46 -23.23 8.32
C LYS A 157 7.87 -23.45 6.87
N GLY A 158 7.30 -24.45 6.20
CA GLY A 158 7.53 -24.63 4.75
C GLY A 158 7.26 -23.35 3.96
N ALA A 159 8.22 -22.95 3.13
CA ALA A 159 8.05 -21.86 2.20
C ALA A 159 7.33 -22.34 0.93
N THR A 160 6.46 -21.49 0.40
CA THR A 160 5.71 -21.76 -0.84
C THR A 160 5.98 -20.69 -1.91
N TYR A 161 6.64 -19.61 -1.53
CA TYR A 161 6.96 -18.48 -2.39
C TYR A 161 8.46 -18.20 -2.32
N GLU A 162 9.03 -17.90 -3.48
CA GLU A 162 10.33 -17.26 -3.58
C GLU A 162 10.09 -15.78 -3.93
N LEU A 163 10.53 -14.89 -3.05
CA LEU A 163 10.45 -13.46 -3.23
C LEU A 163 11.83 -12.91 -3.58
N TYR A 164 11.89 -12.10 -4.62
CA TYR A 164 13.10 -11.51 -5.13
C TYR A 164 13.06 -10.00 -4.99
N PHE A 165 14.19 -9.43 -4.59
CA PHE A 165 14.42 -7.99 -4.57
C PHE A 165 15.52 -7.64 -5.57
N GLN A 166 15.29 -6.60 -6.37
CA GLN A 166 16.25 -6.08 -7.35
C GLN A 166 16.00 -4.59 -7.54
N GLY A 167 16.84 -4.00 -8.37
CA GLY A 167 16.78 -2.60 -8.72
C GLY A 167 17.72 -1.82 -7.81
N PRO A 168 18.13 -0.65 -8.29
CA PRO A 168 19.07 0.19 -7.57
C PRO A 168 18.43 0.74 -6.30
N SER A 169 19.28 1.13 -5.36
CA SER A 169 18.87 1.90 -4.21
C SER A 169 18.57 3.34 -4.62
N TYR A 170 17.87 4.07 -3.76
CA TYR A 170 17.58 5.48 -4.01
C TYR A 170 17.62 6.28 -2.71
N ASN A 171 17.98 7.55 -2.86
CA ASN A 171 17.95 8.48 -1.75
C ASN A 171 16.49 8.90 -1.48
N LYS A 172 15.95 8.55 -0.32
CA LYS A 172 14.55 8.80 0.04
C LYS A 172 14.13 10.27 0.09
N ASN A 173 15.07 11.19 0.25
CA ASN A 173 14.78 12.62 0.32
C ASN A 173 14.73 13.22 -1.10
N SER A 174 15.67 12.84 -1.95
CA SER A 174 15.74 13.33 -3.33
C SER A 174 14.92 12.51 -4.32
N LEU A 175 14.49 11.31 -3.92
CA LEU A 175 13.79 10.30 -4.72
C LEU A 175 14.54 9.88 -5.99
N LYS A 176 15.86 10.10 -6.01
CA LYS A 176 16.75 9.74 -7.12
C LYS A 176 17.47 8.43 -6.83
N ILE A 177 17.60 7.63 -7.89
CA ILE A 177 18.43 6.45 -7.92
C ILE A 177 19.87 6.83 -7.56
N ASP A 178 20.48 6.02 -6.70
CA ASP A 178 21.91 6.09 -6.41
C ASP A 178 22.67 5.43 -7.58
N PRO A 179 23.46 6.21 -8.36
CA PRO A 179 24.16 5.68 -9.53
C PRO A 179 25.20 4.62 -9.17
N ASP A 180 25.71 4.64 -7.93
CA ASP A 180 26.74 3.71 -7.47
C ASP A 180 26.15 2.46 -6.81
N SER A 181 24.81 2.36 -6.73
CA SER A 181 24.16 1.19 -6.14
C SER A 181 24.27 -0.03 -7.05
N LEU A 182 24.89 -1.09 -6.51
CA LEU A 182 24.98 -2.37 -7.19
C LEU A 182 23.60 -3.00 -7.32
N GLN A 183 23.25 -3.44 -8.52
CA GLN A 183 22.05 -4.24 -8.77
C GLN A 183 22.30 -5.68 -8.37
N GLU A 184 22.44 -5.93 -7.07
CA GLU A 184 22.44 -7.29 -6.54
C GLU A 184 21.00 -7.80 -6.46
N ARG A 185 20.80 -9.09 -6.76
CA ARG A 185 19.50 -9.74 -6.62
C ARG A 185 19.49 -10.49 -5.30
N GLU A 186 18.63 -10.08 -4.38
CA GLU A 186 18.39 -10.81 -3.14
C GLU A 186 17.16 -11.71 -3.29
N ARG A 187 17.20 -12.88 -2.66
CA ARG A 187 16.10 -13.86 -2.71
C ARG A 187 15.76 -14.41 -1.33
N PHE A 188 14.46 -14.57 -1.08
CA PHE A 188 13.95 -15.04 0.20
C PHE A 188 12.82 -16.04 0.01
N PHE A 189 12.87 -17.13 0.76
CA PHE A 189 11.81 -18.14 0.81
C PHE A 189 10.80 -17.78 1.90
N LEU A 190 9.54 -17.62 1.52
CA LEU A 190 8.47 -17.16 2.41
C LEU A 190 7.25 -18.07 2.36
N CYS A 191 6.57 -18.20 3.50
CA CYS A 191 5.23 -18.77 3.55
C CYS A 191 4.19 -17.72 3.11
N PRO A 192 2.95 -18.10 2.78
CA PRO A 192 1.95 -17.19 2.21
C PRO A 192 1.72 -15.92 3.03
N GLY A 193 1.52 -16.05 4.35
CA GLY A 193 1.26 -14.91 5.23
C GLY A 193 2.44 -13.94 5.35
N HIS A 194 3.67 -14.45 5.33
CA HIS A 194 4.86 -13.60 5.34
C HIS A 194 5.10 -12.93 3.99
N ARG A 195 4.83 -13.62 2.88
CA ARG A 195 4.86 -13.02 1.53
C ARG A 195 3.92 -11.82 1.45
N GLU A 196 2.69 -11.95 1.93
CA GLU A 196 1.72 -10.85 1.92
C GLU A 196 2.19 -9.66 2.75
N ALA A 197 2.72 -9.95 3.93
CA ALA A 197 3.17 -8.91 4.84
C ALA A 197 4.44 -8.19 4.35
N VAL A 198 5.38 -8.93 3.73
CA VAL A 198 6.56 -8.37 3.07
C VAL A 198 6.16 -7.50 1.88
N SER A 199 5.24 -7.96 1.05
CA SER A 199 4.74 -7.20 -0.11
C SER A 199 4.07 -5.89 0.32
N CYS A 200 3.21 -5.95 1.34
CA CYS A 200 2.53 -4.78 1.89
C CYS A 200 3.54 -3.78 2.49
N TYR A 201 4.53 -4.29 3.24
CA TYR A 201 5.58 -3.44 3.81
C TYR A 201 6.44 -2.76 2.74
N PHE A 202 6.84 -3.50 1.71
CA PHE A 202 7.58 -2.96 0.58
C PHE A 202 6.79 -1.83 -0.10
N ALA A 203 5.52 -2.08 -0.46
CA ALA A 203 4.66 -1.09 -1.11
C ALA A 203 4.51 0.20 -0.27
N LEU A 204 4.31 0.08 1.04
CA LEU A 204 4.20 1.23 1.94
C LEU A 204 5.54 1.96 2.12
N PHE A 205 6.65 1.22 2.20
CA PHE A 205 7.98 1.79 2.36
C PHE A 205 8.40 2.62 1.14
N HIS A 206 8.01 2.18 -0.06
CA HIS A 206 8.35 2.83 -1.33
C HIS A 206 7.26 3.78 -1.85
N MET A 207 6.10 3.88 -1.21
CA MET A 207 4.94 4.67 -1.67
C MET A 207 5.30 6.07 -2.21
N ARG A 208 6.09 6.87 -1.48
CA ARG A 208 6.48 8.22 -1.93
C ARG A 208 7.25 8.19 -3.26
N TRP A 209 8.20 7.26 -3.37
CA TRP A 209 8.97 7.06 -4.60
C TRP A 209 8.07 6.59 -5.73
N ASN A 210 7.18 5.64 -5.47
CA ASN A 210 6.24 5.09 -6.45
C ASN A 210 5.34 6.19 -7.03
N VAL A 211 4.75 7.04 -6.17
CA VAL A 211 3.90 8.15 -6.60
C VAL A 211 4.71 9.15 -7.43
N TYR A 212 5.88 9.56 -6.94
CA TYR A 212 6.71 10.54 -7.63
C TYR A 212 7.08 10.09 -9.05
N HIS A 213 7.58 8.85 -9.21
CA HIS A 213 8.01 8.36 -10.52
C HIS A 213 6.84 8.12 -11.48
N ASN A 214 5.67 7.73 -10.96
CA ASN A 214 4.44 7.73 -11.76
C ASN A 214 4.12 9.15 -12.28
N CYS A 215 4.16 10.17 -11.42
CA CYS A 215 3.95 11.55 -11.84
C CYS A 215 4.98 12.00 -12.90
N VAL A 216 6.27 11.72 -12.69
CA VAL A 216 7.35 12.05 -13.64
C VAL A 216 7.11 11.42 -15.01
N TYR A 217 6.75 10.13 -15.05
CA TYR A 217 6.48 9.43 -16.29
C TYR A 217 5.33 10.07 -17.08
N ARG A 218 4.23 10.41 -16.38
CA ARG A 218 3.05 11.02 -17.01
C ARG A 218 3.34 12.41 -17.55
N VAL A 219 4.01 13.24 -16.76
CA VAL A 219 4.45 14.57 -17.21
C VAL A 219 5.35 14.46 -18.44
N ARG A 220 6.29 13.51 -18.46
CA ARG A 220 7.16 13.28 -19.63
C ARG A 220 6.38 12.83 -20.86
N THR A 221 5.39 11.97 -20.69
CA THR A 221 4.54 11.49 -21.79
C THR A 221 3.77 12.66 -22.42
N ILE A 222 3.10 13.46 -21.58
CA ILE A 222 2.36 14.65 -22.04
C ILE A 222 3.28 15.65 -22.73
N LEU A 223 4.43 15.97 -22.12
CA LEU A 223 5.40 16.90 -22.71
C LEU A 223 6.11 16.36 -23.95
N SER A 224 6.11 15.04 -24.17
CA SER A 224 6.64 14.46 -25.42
C SER A 224 5.65 14.63 -26.59
N GLU A 225 4.37 14.75 -26.29
CA GLU A 225 3.30 15.04 -27.26
C GLU A 225 3.20 16.55 -27.52
N ASP A 226 3.28 17.38 -26.47
CA ASP A 226 3.32 18.84 -26.59
C ASP A 226 4.30 19.46 -25.55
N PRO A 227 5.53 19.81 -25.98
CA PRO A 227 6.53 20.42 -25.11
C PRO A 227 6.23 21.86 -24.68
N SER A 228 5.22 22.51 -25.28
CA SER A 228 4.93 23.93 -25.04
C SER A 228 4.00 24.17 -23.85
N LEU A 229 3.39 23.11 -23.31
CA LEU A 229 2.47 23.17 -22.18
C LEU A 229 3.15 23.70 -20.91
N SER A 230 2.48 24.63 -20.24
CA SER A 230 2.84 25.08 -18.90
C SER A 230 2.55 24.00 -17.85
N ALA A 231 3.12 24.14 -16.65
CA ALA A 231 2.91 23.19 -15.56
C ALA A 231 1.41 23.01 -15.19
N SER A 232 0.62 24.10 -15.22
CA SER A 232 -0.82 24.02 -14.97
C SER A 232 -1.53 23.23 -16.05
N GLU A 233 -1.22 23.50 -17.32
CA GLU A 233 -1.83 22.81 -18.45
C GLU A 233 -1.48 21.32 -18.44
N VAL A 234 -0.24 20.95 -18.09
CA VAL A 234 0.13 19.54 -17.94
C VAL A 234 -0.68 18.87 -16.82
N ILE A 235 -0.84 19.52 -15.66
CA ILE A 235 -1.63 18.98 -14.54
C ILE A 235 -3.09 18.80 -14.96
N ASP A 236 -3.67 19.78 -15.65
CA ASP A 236 -5.05 19.73 -16.14
C ASP A 236 -5.26 18.67 -17.24
N THR A 237 -4.18 18.31 -17.96
CA THR A 237 -4.17 17.26 -18.98
C THR A 237 -4.07 15.85 -18.38
N VAL A 238 -3.62 15.71 -17.13
CA VAL A 238 -3.55 14.39 -16.48
C VAL A 238 -4.94 13.80 -16.35
N ASN A 239 -5.15 12.62 -16.94
CA ASN A 239 -6.40 11.88 -16.83
C ASN A 239 -6.76 11.64 -15.34
N PRO A 240 -7.90 12.17 -14.84
CA PRO A 240 -8.31 12.02 -13.44
C PRO A 240 -8.39 10.56 -12.98
N ARG A 241 -8.67 9.62 -13.89
CA ARG A 241 -8.69 8.18 -13.60
C ARG A 241 -7.34 7.69 -13.07
N VAL A 242 -6.22 8.22 -13.55
CA VAL A 242 -4.88 7.82 -13.07
C VAL A 242 -4.71 8.15 -11.60
N ILE A 243 -5.17 9.33 -11.17
CA ILE A 243 -5.13 9.75 -9.77
C ILE A 243 -6.00 8.82 -8.93
N ASP A 244 -7.22 8.55 -9.38
CA ASP A 244 -8.15 7.65 -8.68
C ASP A 244 -7.61 6.22 -8.55
N LEU A 245 -6.91 5.72 -9.58
CA LEU A 245 -6.28 4.40 -9.56
C LEU A 245 -5.12 4.35 -8.57
N LEU A 246 -4.24 5.35 -8.55
CA LEU A 246 -3.17 5.44 -7.54
C LEU A 246 -3.76 5.48 -6.12
N VAL A 247 -4.80 6.29 -5.91
CA VAL A 247 -5.50 6.39 -4.61
C VAL A 247 -6.11 5.05 -4.22
N ALA A 248 -6.80 4.36 -5.14
CA ALA A 248 -7.41 3.06 -4.89
C ALA A 248 -6.37 2.00 -4.49
N MET A 249 -5.23 1.98 -5.18
CA MET A 249 -4.11 1.09 -4.86
C MET A 249 -3.58 1.32 -3.44
N PHE A 250 -3.32 2.57 -3.03
CA PHE A 250 -2.82 2.85 -1.68
C PHE A 250 -3.84 2.57 -0.57
N LEU A 251 -5.12 2.84 -0.82
CA LEU A 251 -6.17 2.43 0.11
C LEU A 251 -6.19 0.92 0.32
N GLN A 252 -5.97 0.14 -0.73
CA GLN A 252 -5.89 -1.31 -0.60
C GLN A 252 -4.70 -1.72 0.27
N PHE A 253 -3.52 -1.15 0.05
CA PHE A 253 -2.36 -1.42 0.91
C PHE A 253 -2.63 -1.06 2.37
N TYR A 254 -3.34 0.03 2.65
CA TYR A 254 -3.73 0.38 4.02
C TYR A 254 -4.72 -0.60 4.63
N ARG A 255 -5.71 -1.08 3.87
CA ARG A 255 -6.62 -2.14 4.33
C ARG A 255 -5.85 -3.42 4.65
N GLN A 256 -4.97 -3.82 3.74
CA GLN A 256 -4.14 -5.01 3.94
C GLN A 256 -3.25 -4.86 5.17
N ALA A 257 -2.62 -3.69 5.36
CA ALA A 257 -1.83 -3.41 6.57
C ALA A 257 -2.68 -3.50 7.84
N GLN A 258 -3.93 -3.03 7.81
CA GLN A 258 -4.86 -3.14 8.92
C GLN A 258 -5.26 -4.60 9.21
N GLU A 259 -5.59 -5.36 8.17
CA GLU A 259 -5.92 -6.78 8.26
C GLU A 259 -4.76 -7.58 8.82
N LEU A 260 -3.55 -7.36 8.32
CA LEU A 260 -2.32 -7.94 8.87
C LEU A 260 -2.16 -7.53 10.33
N ASN A 261 -2.34 -6.25 10.66
CA ASN A 261 -2.20 -5.76 12.03
C ASN A 261 -3.18 -6.43 13.01
N HIS A 262 -4.41 -6.73 12.59
CA HIS A 262 -5.39 -7.49 13.35
C HIS A 262 -5.04 -8.99 13.38
N GLY A 263 -4.73 -9.58 12.23
CA GLY A 263 -4.38 -11.00 12.08
C GLY A 263 -3.16 -11.38 12.92
N PHE A 264 -2.12 -10.55 12.93
CA PHE A 264 -0.92 -10.79 13.75
C PHE A 264 -1.16 -10.68 15.25
N GLN A 265 -2.15 -9.90 15.71
CA GLN A 265 -2.54 -9.93 17.12
C GLN A 265 -3.11 -11.29 17.52
N HIS A 266 -3.87 -11.93 16.63
CA HIS A 266 -4.35 -13.29 16.82
C HIS A 266 -3.23 -14.32 16.65
N TRP A 267 -2.35 -14.14 15.67
CA TRP A 267 -1.27 -15.06 15.37
C TRP A 267 -0.19 -15.10 16.46
N ARG A 268 0.17 -13.95 17.06
CA ARG A 268 1.08 -13.90 18.22
C ARG A 268 0.53 -14.62 19.44
N ARG A 269 -0.81 -14.68 19.61
CA ARG A 269 -1.41 -15.50 20.67
C ARG A 269 -1.21 -16.99 20.39
N PHE A 270 -1.39 -17.41 19.14
CA PHE A 270 -1.18 -18.79 18.71
C PHE A 270 0.27 -19.26 18.79
N VAL A 271 1.25 -18.44 18.38
CA VAL A 271 2.68 -18.83 18.38
C VAL A 271 3.30 -18.77 19.78
N LYS A 272 2.75 -17.94 20.69
CA LYS A 272 3.18 -17.91 22.11
C LYS A 272 2.52 -18.98 22.98
N GLU A 273 1.59 -19.79 22.43
CA GLU A 273 1.13 -20.95 23.17
C GLU A 273 2.25 -21.99 23.28
N PRO A 274 2.55 -22.52 24.47
CA PRO A 274 3.70 -23.41 24.71
C PRO A 274 3.66 -24.77 23.99
N GLN A 275 2.70 -25.00 23.09
CA GLN A 275 2.40 -26.29 22.49
C GLN A 275 3.40 -26.71 21.40
N PHE A 276 4.35 -25.83 21.05
CA PHE A 276 5.47 -26.13 20.15
C PHE A 276 6.84 -26.05 20.85
N LYS A 277 6.94 -26.52 22.10
CA LYS A 277 8.22 -27.03 22.60
C LYS A 277 8.41 -28.42 21.99
N ALA A 278 9.13 -28.49 20.87
CA ALA A 278 9.60 -29.75 20.32
C ALA A 278 10.33 -30.54 21.42
N LYS A 279 9.92 -31.80 21.61
CA LYS A 279 10.67 -32.81 22.36
C LYS A 279 11.92 -33.18 21.59
#